data_AF-A0A6P1D986-F1
#
_entry.id   AF-A0A6P1D986-F1
#
_cell.length_a   1.000
_cell.length_b   1.000
_cell.length_c   1.000
_cell.angle_alpha   90.00
_cell.angle_beta   90.00
_cell.angle_gamma   90.00
#
_symmetry.space_group_name_H-M   'P 1'
#
loop_
_entity.id
_entity.type
_entity.pdbx_description
1 polymer ?
#
loop_
_entity_poly.entity_id
_entity_poly.type
_entity_poly.pdbx_seq_one_letter_code
_entity_poly.pdbx_strand_id
1 'polypeptide(L)'
;PSTSAPSPPRGLRRIGERADGWLAVAQVPAGVHHIDSLKRQCAIIDAAALAAGRDPAAIASNVRINVAAGSAVDQVADTIQTLTDIGYSDLFVDLKFVVSGVDAHLEWVQRLVAR
;
A
#
# COMPACT_ATOMS: atom_id res chain seq x y z
N PRO A 1 -4.61 -12.74 -34.88
CA PRO A 1 -4.36 -11.61 -33.95
C PRO A 1 -4.00 -12.15 -32.56
N SER A 2 -2.70 -12.18 -32.23
CA SER A 2 -2.22 -12.49 -30.88
C SER A 2 -2.51 -11.30 -29.98
N THR A 3 -3.45 -11.44 -29.06
CA THR A 3 -3.64 -10.45 -27.99
C THR A 3 -2.49 -10.62 -27.01
N SER A 4 -1.47 -9.77 -27.12
CA SER A 4 -0.48 -9.63 -26.06
C SER A 4 -1.21 -9.20 -24.78
N ALA A 5 -0.95 -9.92 -23.69
CA ALA A 5 -1.40 -9.49 -22.37
C ALA A 5 -0.92 -8.05 -22.12
N PRO A 6 -1.70 -7.20 -21.43
CA PRO A 6 -1.28 -5.85 -21.11
C PRO A 6 0.09 -5.91 -20.41
N SER A 7 1.07 -5.22 -20.97
CA SER A 7 2.40 -5.17 -20.38
C SER A 7 2.27 -4.56 -18.98
N PRO A 8 2.88 -5.15 -17.94
CA PRO A 8 2.82 -4.60 -16.60
C PRO A 8 3.32 -3.15 -16.63
N PRO A 9 2.73 -2.23 -15.84
CA PRO A 9 3.10 -0.82 -15.85
C PRO A 9 4.62 -0.65 -15.76
N ARG A 10 5.23 0.08 -16.72
CA ARG A 10 6.69 0.28 -16.78
C ARG A 10 7.29 0.78 -15.45
N GLY A 11 6.49 1.50 -14.65
CA GLY A 11 6.89 1.95 -13.32
C GLY A 11 7.19 0.81 -12.33
N LEU A 12 6.35 -0.24 -12.29
CA LEU A 12 6.54 -1.38 -11.39
C LEU A 12 7.81 -2.17 -11.73
N ARG A 13 8.05 -2.36 -13.04
CA ARG A 13 9.31 -2.97 -13.49
C ARG A 13 10.53 -2.16 -13.06
N ARG A 14 10.48 -0.84 -13.23
CA ARG A 14 11.57 0.05 -12.83
C ARG A 14 11.85 0.00 -11.33
N ILE A 15 10.81 -0.17 -10.50
CA ILE A 15 10.95 -0.36 -9.05
C ILE A 15 11.78 -1.62 -8.77
N GLY A 16 11.43 -2.76 -9.36
CA GLY A 16 12.20 -4.00 -9.20
C GLY A 16 13.62 -3.91 -9.76
N GLU A 17 13.79 -3.36 -10.96
CA GLU A 17 15.09 -3.18 -11.61
C GLU A 17 16.06 -2.31 -10.79
N ARG A 18 15.53 -1.31 -10.06
CA ARG A 18 16.31 -0.42 -9.20
C ARG A 18 16.52 -0.96 -7.79
N ALA A 19 15.49 -1.62 -7.24
CA ALA A 19 15.44 -2.10 -5.87
C ALA A 19 15.65 -1.02 -4.78
N ASP A 20 15.36 0.25 -5.09
CA ASP A 20 15.54 1.40 -4.17
C ASP A 20 14.31 1.68 -3.27
N GLY A 21 13.33 0.76 -3.25
CA GLY A 21 12.11 0.86 -2.46
C GLY A 21 10.85 1.25 -3.26
N TRP A 22 9.71 1.14 -2.59
CA TRP A 22 8.38 1.36 -3.15
C TRP A 22 7.41 1.94 -2.12
N LEU A 23 6.62 2.93 -2.53
CA LEU A 23 5.48 3.42 -1.76
C LEU A 23 4.19 2.95 -2.45
N ALA A 24 3.64 1.85 -1.93
CA ALA A 24 2.33 1.36 -2.33
C ALA A 24 1.22 2.27 -1.78
N VAL A 25 0.05 2.21 -2.40
CA VAL A 25 -1.10 3.01 -1.99
C VAL A 25 -2.28 2.10 -1.68
N ALA A 26 -2.78 2.23 -0.46
CA ALA A 26 -4.06 1.68 -0.01
C ALA A 26 -5.15 2.74 0.10
N GLN A 27 -6.41 2.37 -0.11
CA GLN A 27 -7.58 3.24 0.11
C GLN A 27 -8.47 2.65 1.20
N VAL A 28 -9.03 3.52 2.05
CA VAL A 28 -10.07 3.14 3.02
C VAL A 28 -11.35 3.92 2.72
N PRO A 29 -12.53 3.26 2.64
CA PRO A 29 -12.72 1.80 2.77
C PRO A 29 -12.10 1.03 1.60
N ALA A 30 -11.45 -0.10 1.92
CA ALA A 30 -10.82 -0.95 0.92
C ALA A 30 -11.87 -1.84 0.24
N GLY A 31 -11.86 -1.88 -1.09
CA GLY A 31 -12.61 -2.89 -1.85
C GLY A 31 -11.83 -4.21 -1.96
N VAL A 32 -12.51 -5.34 -2.14
CA VAL A 32 -11.88 -6.69 -2.31
C VAL A 32 -10.76 -6.69 -3.35
N HIS A 33 -10.99 -6.01 -4.48
CA HIS A 33 -10.01 -5.92 -5.58
C HIS A 33 -8.71 -5.18 -5.24
N HIS A 34 -8.70 -4.44 -4.12
CA HIS A 34 -7.59 -3.60 -3.75
C HIS A 34 -6.39 -4.41 -3.23
N ILE A 35 -6.62 -5.39 -2.35
CA ILE A 35 -5.57 -6.27 -1.82
C ILE A 35 -4.99 -7.18 -2.91
N ASP A 36 -5.84 -7.74 -3.77
CA ASP A 36 -5.37 -8.56 -4.90
C ASP A 36 -4.54 -7.74 -5.90
N SER A 37 -4.87 -6.46 -6.07
CA SER A 37 -4.08 -5.55 -6.89
C SER A 37 -2.69 -5.34 -6.32
N LEU A 38 -2.57 -5.15 -4.99
CA LEU A 38 -1.27 -5.01 -4.33
C LEU A 38 -0.41 -6.27 -4.51
N LYS A 39 -0.99 -7.46 -4.29
CA LYS A 39 -0.29 -8.74 -4.52
C LYS A 39 0.23 -8.89 -5.95
N ARG A 40 -0.59 -8.52 -6.95
CA ARG A 40 -0.17 -8.54 -8.36
C ARG A 40 0.96 -7.54 -8.64
N GLN A 41 0.95 -6.37 -8.01
CA GLN A 41 2.01 -5.37 -8.15
C GLN A 41 3.33 -5.85 -7.55
N CYS A 42 3.30 -6.47 -6.36
CA CYS A 42 4.47 -7.13 -5.75
C CYS A 42 5.08 -8.16 -6.70
N ALA A 43 4.26 -9.07 -7.24
CA ALA A 43 4.76 -10.13 -8.14
C ALA A 43 5.50 -9.57 -9.37
N ILE A 44 5.05 -8.42 -9.90
CA ILE A 44 5.73 -7.74 -11.02
C ILE A 44 7.08 -7.15 -10.57
N ILE A 45 7.11 -6.52 -9.40
CA ILE A 45 8.31 -5.92 -8.81
C ILE A 45 9.35 -7.01 -8.52
N ASP A 46 8.93 -8.09 -7.85
CA ASP A 46 9.79 -9.21 -7.48
C ASP A 46 10.40 -9.87 -8.72
N ALA A 47 9.58 -10.12 -9.76
CA ALA A 47 10.06 -10.69 -11.00
C ALA A 47 11.09 -9.77 -11.70
N ALA A 48 10.88 -8.45 -11.67
CA ALA A 48 11.83 -7.50 -12.25
C ALA A 48 13.13 -7.38 -11.44
N ALA A 49 13.05 -7.47 -10.11
CA ALA A 49 14.22 -7.49 -9.22
C ALA A 49 15.07 -8.73 -9.46
N LEU A 50 14.44 -9.91 -9.49
CA LEU A 50 15.11 -11.17 -9.79
C LEU A 50 15.78 -11.15 -11.17
N ALA A 51 15.09 -10.64 -12.20
CA ALA A 51 15.65 -10.50 -13.54
C ALA A 51 16.86 -9.53 -13.60
N ALA A 52 16.93 -8.57 -12.67
CA ALA A 52 18.05 -7.63 -12.53
C ALA A 52 19.15 -8.12 -11.56
N GLY A 53 19.05 -9.34 -11.03
CA GLY A 53 20.01 -9.90 -10.08
C GLY A 53 19.95 -9.25 -8.69
N ARG A 54 18.78 -8.74 -8.29
CA ARG A 54 18.51 -8.13 -6.99
C ARG A 54 17.67 -9.06 -6.12
N ASP A 55 17.81 -8.93 -4.80
CA ASP A 55 16.94 -9.59 -3.83
C ASP A 55 15.64 -8.78 -3.65
N PRO A 56 14.46 -9.34 -3.97
CA PRO A 56 13.18 -8.68 -3.73
C PRO A 56 12.98 -8.29 -2.25
N ALA A 57 13.50 -9.08 -1.31
CA ALA A 57 13.34 -8.81 0.12
C ALA A 57 14.11 -7.56 0.59
N ALA A 58 15.09 -7.09 -0.19
CA ALA A 58 15.80 -5.85 0.08
C ALA A 58 15.01 -4.59 -0.33
N ILE A 59 13.89 -4.74 -1.03
CA ILE A 59 13.06 -3.62 -1.49
C ILE A 59 12.16 -3.16 -0.35
N ALA A 60 12.56 -2.07 0.32
CA ALA A 60 11.75 -1.43 1.35
C ALA A 60 10.38 -1.02 0.79
N SER A 61 9.32 -1.65 1.30
CA SER A 61 7.95 -1.44 0.83
C SER A 61 7.11 -0.81 1.92
N ASN A 62 6.75 0.46 1.71
CA ASN A 62 5.87 1.21 2.60
C ASN A 62 4.47 1.31 1.98
N VAL A 63 3.41 1.33 2.78
CA VAL A 63 2.05 1.54 2.28
C VAL A 63 1.49 2.85 2.82
N ARG A 64 1.12 3.77 1.92
CA ARG A 64 0.28 4.92 2.26
C ARG A 64 -1.18 4.52 2.21
N ILE A 65 -1.85 4.59 3.35
CA ILE A 65 -3.29 4.37 3.48
C ILE A 65 -4.00 5.73 3.35
N ASN A 66 -4.60 6.00 2.19
CA ASN A 66 -5.44 7.18 2.02
C ASN A 66 -6.82 6.89 2.61
N VAL A 67 -7.22 7.69 3.60
CA VAL A 67 -8.51 7.54 4.25
C VAL A 67 -9.51 8.50 3.62
N ALA A 68 -10.61 7.97 3.09
CA ALA A 68 -11.68 8.80 2.55
C ALA A 68 -12.43 9.54 3.69
N ALA A 69 -12.95 10.73 3.39
CA ALA A 69 -13.80 11.47 4.31
C ALA A 69 -14.98 10.61 4.80
N GLY A 70 -15.27 10.66 6.09
CA GLY A 70 -16.35 9.87 6.70
C GLY A 70 -16.02 8.39 6.98
N SER A 71 -14.81 7.92 6.66
CA SER A 71 -14.40 6.56 7.03
C SER A 71 -14.33 6.39 8.55
N ALA A 72 -14.76 5.23 9.04
CA ALA A 72 -14.66 4.90 10.44
C ALA A 72 -13.23 4.48 10.82
N VAL A 73 -12.83 4.77 12.06
CA VAL A 73 -11.54 4.35 12.62
C VAL A 73 -11.33 2.84 12.51
N ASP A 74 -12.39 2.06 12.78
CA ASP A 74 -12.33 0.59 12.75
C ASP A 74 -12.02 0.07 11.34
N GLN A 75 -12.52 0.71 10.28
CA GLN A 75 -12.18 0.33 8.90
C GLN A 75 -10.70 0.55 8.57
N VAL A 76 -10.08 1.57 9.18
CA VAL A 76 -8.65 1.82 9.03
C VAL A 76 -7.85 0.79 9.83
N ALA A 77 -8.28 0.44 11.04
CA ALA A 77 -7.65 -0.61 11.86
C ALA A 77 -7.70 -1.97 11.15
N ASP A 78 -8.84 -2.37 10.60
CA ASP A 78 -9.01 -3.60 9.83
C ASP A 78 -8.10 -3.64 8.59
N THR A 79 -7.93 -2.49 7.93
CA THR A 79 -7.03 -2.36 6.77
C THR A 79 -5.58 -2.49 7.19
N ILE A 80 -5.17 -1.88 8.31
CA ILE A 80 -3.83 -2.02 8.89
C ILE A 80 -3.54 -3.49 9.21
N GLN A 81 -4.48 -4.18 9.88
CA GLN A 81 -4.33 -5.59 10.21
C GLN A 81 -4.19 -6.44 8.94
N THR A 82 -5.06 -6.23 7.95
CA THR A 82 -4.99 -6.95 6.67
C THR A 82 -3.65 -6.75 5.95
N LEU A 83 -3.11 -5.53 5.95
CA LEU A 83 -1.82 -5.22 5.32
C LEU A 83 -0.65 -5.86 6.09
N THR A 84 -0.73 -5.86 7.43
CA THR A 84 0.26 -6.49 8.30
C THR A 84 0.27 -8.02 8.10
N ASP A 85 -0.91 -8.65 8.03
CA ASP A 85 -1.07 -10.09 7.82
C ASP A 85 -0.48 -10.57 6.48
N ILE A 86 -0.39 -9.69 5.48
CA ILE A 86 0.22 -9.99 4.18
C ILE A 86 1.67 -9.47 4.06
N GLY A 87 2.27 -9.00 5.15
CA GLY A 87 3.70 -8.73 5.26
C GLY A 87 4.13 -7.26 5.12
N TYR A 88 3.21 -6.29 5.12
CA TYR A 88 3.57 -4.87 5.16
C TYR A 88 3.66 -4.38 6.60
N SER A 89 4.88 -4.12 7.07
CA SER A 89 5.15 -3.59 8.41
C SER A 89 5.13 -2.06 8.50
N ASP A 90 5.47 -1.38 7.40
CA ASP A 90 5.67 0.07 7.39
C ASP A 90 4.50 0.77 6.71
N LEU A 91 3.61 1.32 7.54
CA LEU A 91 2.33 1.88 7.12
C LEU A 91 2.22 3.37 7.50
N PHE A 92 1.72 4.18 6.58
CA PHE A 92 1.46 5.60 6.80
C PHE A 92 -0.03 5.90 6.55
N VAL A 93 -0.77 6.26 7.61
CA VAL A 93 -2.18 6.64 7.52
C VAL A 93 -2.30 8.13 7.19
N ASP A 94 -2.86 8.42 6.02
CA ASP A 94 -3.05 9.79 5.54
C ASP A 94 -4.47 10.28 5.85
N LEU A 95 -4.56 11.21 6.81
CA LEU A 95 -5.79 11.83 7.29
C LEU A 95 -6.13 13.15 6.59
N LYS A 96 -5.40 13.53 5.54
CA LYS A 96 -5.54 14.82 4.84
C LYS A 96 -7.00 15.22 4.52
N PHE A 97 -7.86 14.25 4.20
CA PHE A 97 -9.26 14.50 3.82
C PHE A 97 -10.28 14.13 4.91
N VAL A 98 -9.81 13.67 6.07
CA VAL A 98 -10.68 13.13 7.13
C VAL A 98 -11.03 14.19 8.15
N VAL A 99 -10.01 14.90 8.65
CA VAL A 99 -10.14 15.92 9.69
C VAL A 99 -9.24 17.10 9.37
N SER A 100 -9.52 18.26 9.97
CA SER A 100 -8.71 19.47 9.83
C SER A 100 -8.38 20.05 11.21
N GLY A 101 -7.21 20.66 11.35
CA GLY A 101 -6.70 21.14 12.63
C GLY A 101 -5.95 20.06 13.41
N VAL A 102 -4.96 20.50 14.21
CA VAL A 102 -4.03 19.60 14.92
C VAL A 102 -4.76 18.75 15.96
N ASP A 103 -5.62 19.35 16.77
CA ASP A 103 -6.32 18.63 17.85
C ASP A 103 -7.23 17.53 17.31
N ALA A 104 -7.97 17.81 16.22
CA ALA A 104 -8.80 16.81 15.57
C ALA A 104 -7.98 15.65 14.97
N HIS A 105 -6.77 15.93 14.45
CA HIS A 105 -5.85 14.86 14.03
C HIS A 105 -5.39 14.01 15.22
N LEU A 106 -5.02 14.65 16.34
CA LEU A 106 -4.57 13.94 17.54
C LEU A 106 -5.67 13.07 18.14
N GLU A 107 -6.89 13.59 18.26
CA GLU A 107 -8.05 12.81 18.73
C GLU A 107 -8.34 11.62 17.82
N TRP A 108 -8.25 11.81 16.51
CA TRP A 108 -8.48 10.73 15.55
C TRP A 108 -7.40 9.64 15.69
N VAL A 109 -6.13 10.03 15.79
CA VAL A 109 -5.00 9.10 15.99
C VAL A 109 -5.12 8.37 17.33
N GLN A 110 -5.47 9.05 18.41
CA GLN A 110 -5.70 8.42 19.72
C GLN A 110 -6.76 7.32 19.65
N ARG A 111 -7.86 7.57 18.93
CA ARG A 111 -8.92 6.56 18.72
C ARG A 111 -8.44 5.36 17.92
N LEU A 112 -7.54 5.56 16.95
CA LEU A 112 -6.97 4.49 16.14
C LEU A 112 -5.98 3.64 16.96
N VAL A 113 -5.07 4.28 17.70
CA VAL A 113 -4.06 3.58 18.52
C VAL A 113 -4.68 2.80 19.69
N ALA A 114 -5.89 3.16 20.11
CA ALA A 114 -6.63 2.43 21.14
C ALA A 114 -7.34 1.15 20.64
N ARG A 115 -7.15 0.77 19.37
CA ARG A 115 -7.67 -0.47 18.76
C ARG A 115 -6.61 -1.57 18.79
#